data_AF-A0A940XB85-F1
#
_entry.id   AF-A0A940XB85-F1
#
_cell.length_a   1.000
_cell.length_b   1.000
_cell.length_c   1.000
_cell.angle_alpha   90.00
_cell.angle_beta   90.00
_cell.angle_gamma   90.00
#
_symmetry.space_group_name_H-M   'P 1'
#
loop_
_entity.id
_entity.type
_entity.pdbx_description
1 polymer ?
#
loop_
_entity_poly.entity_id
_entity_poly.type
_entity_poly.pdbx_seq_one_letter_code
_entity_poly.pdbx_strand_id
1 'polypeptide(L)'
;MQDSFIDILKLLLPEILVDYFELTSYKKEEETLHLYLKEINSIPKEYRESKLSSKGFFEEITVQDFPIRGHQVYLHITRRRWLNEDTGKVVFRDWNLVADGTRITQEFASFLKEINRFQSK
;
A
#
# COMPACT_ATOMS: atom_id res chain seq x y z
N MET A 1 12.33 20.11 5.02
CA MET A 1 13.16 19.48 3.96
C MET A 1 12.61 18.10 3.61
N GLN A 2 12.15 17.29 4.57
CA GLN A 2 11.44 16.02 4.28
C GLN A 2 10.08 16.23 3.61
N ASP A 3 9.29 17.23 4.04
CA ASP A 3 7.94 17.45 3.48
C ASP A 3 7.95 17.75 1.98
N SER A 4 8.90 18.55 1.51
CA SER A 4 9.05 18.86 0.08
C SER A 4 9.40 17.64 -0.79
N PHE A 5 10.08 16.63 -0.24
CA PHE A 5 10.35 15.39 -0.97
C PHE A 5 9.11 14.49 -1.03
N ILE A 6 8.31 14.46 0.04
CA ILE A 6 7.03 13.74 0.07
C ILE A 6 6.06 14.33 -0.96
N ASP A 7 5.99 15.66 -1.06
CA ASP A 7 5.14 16.33 -2.04
C ASP A 7 5.54 15.95 -3.49
N ILE A 8 6.84 15.85 -3.77
CA ILE A 8 7.33 15.39 -5.08
C ILE A 8 7.01 13.91 -5.32
N LEU A 9 7.12 13.06 -4.30
CA LEU A 9 6.77 11.64 -4.43
C LEU A 9 5.29 11.44 -4.74
N LYS A 10 4.40 12.28 -4.19
CA LYS A 10 2.95 12.28 -4.51
C LYS A 10 2.65 12.66 -5.96
N LEU A 11 3.58 13.34 -6.64
CA LEU A 11 3.47 13.61 -8.09
C LEU A 11 3.91 12.42 -8.95
N LEU A 12 4.71 11.51 -8.39
CA LEU A 12 5.29 10.37 -9.11
C LEU A 12 4.55 9.06 -8.83
N LEU A 13 3.97 8.93 -7.64
CA LEU A 13 3.29 7.74 -7.17
C LEU A 13 1.89 8.10 -6.68
N PRO A 14 0.92 7.18 -6.76
CA PRO A 14 -0.38 7.36 -6.11
C PRO A 14 -0.24 7.80 -4.65
N GLU A 15 -0.93 8.87 -4.25
CA GLU A 15 -0.83 9.44 -2.90
C GLU A 15 -1.06 8.41 -1.80
N ILE A 16 -1.97 7.47 -2.03
CA ILE A 16 -2.29 6.37 -1.12
C ILE A 16 -1.08 5.47 -0.81
N LEU A 17 -0.14 5.34 -1.75
CA LEU A 17 1.10 4.60 -1.49
C LEU A 17 2.03 5.41 -0.60
N VAL A 18 2.17 6.70 -0.87
CA VAL A 18 3.04 7.59 -0.09
C VAL A 18 2.55 7.74 1.34
N ASP A 19 1.23 7.76 1.56
CA ASP A 19 0.63 7.98 2.88
C ASP A 19 0.58 6.71 3.76
N TYR A 20 0.49 5.52 3.16
CA TYR A 20 0.25 4.27 3.89
C TYR A 20 1.35 3.22 3.73
N PHE A 21 2.32 3.43 2.84
CA PHE A 21 3.41 2.50 2.60
C PHE A 21 4.76 3.17 2.75
N GLU A 22 5.70 2.42 3.30
CA GLU A 22 7.11 2.77 3.32
C GLU A 22 7.82 2.13 2.12
N LEU A 23 8.63 2.90 1.40
CA LEU A 23 9.55 2.37 0.41
C LEU A 23 10.72 1.69 1.13
N THR A 24 10.75 0.37 1.14
CA THR A 24 11.78 -0.41 1.85
C THR A 24 13.02 -0.65 1.00
N SER A 25 12.87 -0.77 -0.31
CA SER A 25 13.98 -0.93 -1.25
C SER A 25 13.52 -0.59 -2.66
N TYR A 26 14.50 -0.45 -3.55
CA TYR A 26 14.26 -0.34 -4.99
C TYR A 26 15.29 -1.17 -5.74
N LYS A 27 14.94 -1.60 -6.94
CA LYS A 27 15.85 -2.24 -7.89
C LYS A 27 15.70 -1.55 -9.24
N LYS A 28 16.82 -1.20 -9.85
CA LYS A 28 16.85 -0.65 -11.21
C LYS A 28 17.57 -1.62 -12.13
N GLU A 29 16.91 -2.03 -13.20
CA GLU A 29 17.45 -2.94 -14.21
C GLU A 29 17.18 -2.34 -15.59
N GLU A 30 18.23 -1.97 -16.32
CA GLU A 30 18.08 -1.34 -17.64
C GLU A 30 17.07 -0.17 -17.62
N GLU A 31 15.94 -0.35 -18.30
CA GLU A 31 14.82 0.60 -18.41
C GLU A 31 13.65 0.21 -17.48
N THR A 32 13.88 -0.57 -16.44
CA THR A 32 12.87 -1.01 -15.47
C THR A 32 13.22 -0.58 -14.05
N LEU A 33 12.24 -0.04 -13.35
CA LEU A 33 12.31 0.37 -11.95
C LEU A 33 11.31 -0.44 -11.12
N HIS A 34 11.84 -1.21 -10.19
CA HIS A 34 11.07 -1.93 -9.19
C HIS A 34 11.11 -1.18 -7.85
N LEU A 35 9.94 -0.89 -7.29
CA LEU A 35 9.80 -0.23 -5.99
C LEU A 35 9.12 -1.18 -5.00
N TYR A 36 9.77 -1.46 -3.87
CA TYR A 36 9.27 -2.38 -2.85
C TYR A 36 8.68 -1.61 -1.69
N LEU A 37 7.36 -1.70 -1.55
CA LEU A 37 6.52 -0.91 -0.65
C LEU A 37 5.90 -1.82 0.40
N LYS A 38 6.11 -1.52 1.68
CA LYS A 38 5.49 -2.25 2.79
C LYS A 38 4.51 -1.37 3.53
N GLU A 39 3.36 -1.93 3.89
CA GLU A 39 2.37 -1.17 4.64
C GLU A 39 2.89 -0.83 6.05
N ILE A 40 2.86 0.45 6.37
CA ILE A 40 3.35 0.96 7.67
C ILE A 40 2.48 0.40 8.80
N ASN A 41 3.04 0.31 10.00
CA ASN A 41 2.30 -0.15 11.17
C ASN A 41 1.43 0.96 11.78
N SER A 42 0.50 1.51 11.00
CA SER A 42 -0.51 2.45 11.48
C SER A 42 -1.84 1.74 11.67
N ILE A 43 -2.47 1.91 12.84
CA ILE A 43 -3.76 1.27 13.13
C ILE A 43 -4.82 1.77 12.13
N PRO A 44 -5.53 0.88 11.41
CA PRO A 44 -6.61 1.28 10.52
C PRO A 44 -7.70 2.07 11.25
N LYS A 45 -8.33 3.03 10.55
CA LYS A 45 -9.28 3.98 11.17
C LYS A 45 -10.46 3.26 11.80
N GLU A 46 -10.94 2.21 11.15
CA GLU A 46 -12.03 1.33 11.52
C GLU A 46 -11.75 0.44 12.75
N TYR A 47 -10.48 0.31 13.17
CA TYR A 47 -10.07 -0.48 14.32
C TYR A 47 -9.35 0.36 15.39
N ARG A 48 -9.50 1.69 15.37
CA ARG A 48 -8.84 2.60 16.33
C ARG A 48 -9.17 2.31 17.79
N GLU A 49 -10.37 1.79 18.05
CA GLU A 49 -10.84 1.43 19.39
C GLU A 49 -10.49 -0.02 19.77
N SER A 50 -10.01 -0.82 18.81
CA SER A 50 -9.63 -2.20 19.05
C SER A 50 -8.16 -2.34 19.43
N LYS A 51 -7.85 -3.33 20.26
CA LYS A 51 -6.46 -3.66 20.57
C LYS A 51 -5.87 -4.51 19.45
N LEU A 52 -4.98 -3.90 18.65
CA LEU A 52 -4.33 -4.57 17.52
C LEU A 52 -2.86 -4.87 17.81
N SER A 53 -2.44 -6.12 17.56
CA SER A 53 -1.03 -6.51 17.48
C SER A 53 -0.64 -6.89 16.05
N SER A 54 0.56 -6.50 15.63
CA SER A 54 1.05 -6.80 14.27
C SER A 54 1.25 -8.32 14.12
N LYS A 55 0.56 -8.94 13.14
CA LYS A 55 0.62 -10.39 12.87
C LYS A 55 1.41 -10.74 11.59
N GLY A 56 2.16 -9.77 11.06
CA GLY A 56 2.97 -9.94 9.84
C GLY A 56 2.32 -9.34 8.60
N PHE A 57 2.58 -9.93 7.44
CA PHE A 57 2.18 -9.37 6.13
C PHE A 57 1.54 -10.43 5.24
N PHE A 58 0.70 -10.00 4.30
CA PHE A 58 0.26 -10.84 3.18
C PHE A 58 1.40 -11.09 2.19
N GLU A 59 1.17 -11.98 1.23
CA GLU A 59 2.08 -12.15 0.10
C GLU A 59 2.22 -10.85 -0.68
N GLU A 60 3.42 -10.65 -1.22
CA GLU A 60 3.72 -9.51 -2.08
C GLU A 60 2.93 -9.62 -3.39
N ILE A 61 2.43 -8.47 -3.84
CA ILE A 61 1.77 -8.33 -5.13
C ILE A 61 2.55 -7.36 -6.00
N THR A 62 2.59 -7.60 -7.31
CA THR A 62 3.26 -6.70 -8.26
C THR A 62 2.23 -6.02 -9.13
N VAL A 63 2.35 -4.70 -9.26
CA VAL A 63 1.48 -3.86 -10.08
C VAL A 63 2.35 -3.07 -11.03
N GLN A 64 1.97 -3.00 -12.30
CA GLN A 64 2.61 -2.10 -13.25
C GLN A 64 2.02 -0.70 -13.08
N ASP A 65 2.87 0.31 -12.96
CA ASP A 65 2.49 1.71 -12.86
C ASP A 65 2.95 2.48 -14.11
N PHE A 66 2.55 3.74 -14.22
CA PHE A 66 2.93 4.59 -15.32
C PHE A 66 4.46 4.72 -15.43
N PRO A 67 5.01 4.69 -16.65
CA PRO A 67 6.45 4.86 -16.83
C PRO A 67 6.96 6.19 -16.27
N ILE A 68 8.02 6.12 -15.47
CA ILE A 68 8.67 7.31 -14.90
C ILE A 68 9.95 7.57 -15.67
N ARG A 69 9.99 8.70 -16.39
CA ARG A 69 11.19 9.17 -17.13
C ARG A 69 11.81 8.10 -18.02
N GLY A 70 10.97 7.41 -18.81
CA GLY A 70 11.40 6.37 -19.74
C GLY A 70 11.64 5.00 -19.11
N HIS A 71 11.41 4.83 -17.80
CA HIS A 71 11.53 3.53 -17.15
C HIS A 71 10.15 2.93 -16.93
N GLN A 72 9.96 1.65 -17.26
CA GLN A 72 8.80 0.88 -16.83
C GLN A 72 8.83 0.76 -15.30
N VAL A 73 7.70 1.02 -14.64
CA VAL A 73 7.64 1.01 -13.17
C VAL A 73 6.80 -0.17 -12.70
N TYR A 74 7.35 -0.94 -11.78
CA TYR A 74 6.66 -2.02 -11.09
C TYR A 74 6.67 -1.75 -9.59
N LEU A 75 5.48 -1.73 -9.01
CA LEU A 75 5.23 -1.54 -7.60
C LEU A 75 5.01 -2.91 -6.95
N HIS A 76 5.96 -3.31 -6.12
CA HIS A 76 5.88 -4.52 -5.31
C HIS A 76 5.31 -4.14 -3.95
N ILE A 77 4.07 -4.52 -3.69
CA ILE A 77 3.29 -4.05 -2.53
C ILE A 77 3.09 -5.20 -1.57
N THR A 78 3.54 -5.02 -0.34
CA THR A 78 3.37 -5.97 0.76
C THR A 78 2.47 -5.36 1.82
N ARG A 79 1.31 -5.98 2.07
CA ARG A 79 0.27 -5.44 2.96
C ARG A 79 0.32 -6.06 4.34
N ARG A 80 -0.08 -5.30 5.36
CA ARG A 80 0.03 -5.72 6.76
C ARG A 80 -1.24 -6.43 7.24
N ARG A 81 -1.03 -7.36 8.16
CA ARG A 81 -2.06 -8.08 8.91
C ARG A 81 -1.94 -7.72 10.39
N TRP A 82 -3.06 -7.50 11.03
CA TRP A 82 -3.15 -7.31 12.47
C TRP A 82 -3.98 -8.41 13.10
N LEU A 83 -3.65 -8.79 14.33
CA LEU A 83 -4.52 -9.57 15.19
C LEU A 83 -5.35 -8.60 16.00
N ASN A 84 -6.66 -8.66 15.84
CA ASN A 84 -7.58 -8.03 16.78
C ASN A 84 -7.64 -8.91 18.03
N GLU A 85 -7.13 -8.39 19.16
CA GLU A 85 -7.07 -9.12 20.43
C GLU A 85 -8.45 -9.26 21.09
N ASP A 86 -9.37 -8.35 20.79
CA ASP A 86 -10.73 -8.37 21.33
C ASP A 86 -11.56 -9.50 20.71
N THR A 87 -11.34 -9.78 19.42
CA THR A 87 -12.08 -10.82 18.69
C THR A 87 -11.27 -12.08 18.38
N GLY A 88 -9.96 -12.05 18.59
CA GLY A 88 -9.01 -13.11 18.20
C GLY A 88 -8.85 -13.31 16.68
N LYS A 89 -9.35 -12.38 15.86
CA LYS A 89 -9.40 -12.53 14.39
C LYS A 89 -8.28 -11.73 13.72
N VAL A 90 -7.81 -12.24 12.59
CA VAL A 90 -6.89 -11.47 11.73
C VAL A 90 -7.70 -10.44 10.96
N VAL A 91 -7.30 -9.19 11.07
CA VAL A 91 -7.91 -8.04 10.40
C VAL A 91 -6.86 -7.33 9.55
N PHE A 92 -7.33 -6.54 8.59
CA PHE A 92 -6.52 -5.75 7.68
C PHE A 92 -7.29 -4.49 7.30
N ARG A 93 -6.56 -3.50 6.78
CA ARG A 93 -7.14 -2.21 6.40
C ARG A 93 -8.17 -2.35 5.29
N ASP A 94 -9.33 -1.75 5.49
CA ASP A 94 -10.34 -1.57 4.45
C ASP A 94 -9.97 -0.36 3.57
N TRP A 95 -9.48 -0.66 2.37
CA TRP A 95 -9.08 0.38 1.40
C TRP A 95 -10.26 1.18 0.85
N ASN A 96 -11.52 0.73 1.00
CA ASN A 96 -12.67 1.56 0.63
C ASN A 96 -12.80 2.80 1.52
N LEU A 97 -12.39 2.70 2.79
CA LEU A 97 -12.41 3.82 3.76
C LEU A 97 -11.21 4.76 3.61
N VAL A 98 -10.27 4.41 2.74
CA VAL A 98 -9.06 5.17 2.44
C VAL A 98 -9.18 5.89 1.09
N ALA A 99 -10.11 5.46 0.24
CA ALA A 99 -10.32 5.96 -1.11
C ALA A 99 -11.02 7.34 -1.13
N ASP A 100 -10.44 8.32 -0.47
CA ASP A 100 -10.80 9.73 -0.61
C ASP A 100 -9.79 10.37 -1.58
N GLY A 101 -10.23 10.77 -2.78
CA GLY A 101 -9.34 11.40 -3.74
C GLY A 101 -9.80 11.31 -5.20
N THR A 102 -8.82 11.36 -6.10
CA THR A 102 -9.04 11.37 -7.56
C THR A 102 -9.47 10.00 -8.09
N ARG A 103 -9.91 9.94 -9.35
CA ARG A 103 -10.25 8.68 -10.02
C ARG A 103 -9.11 7.65 -9.94
N ILE A 104 -7.85 8.10 -9.98
CA ILE A 104 -6.66 7.24 -9.94
C ILE A 104 -6.51 6.57 -8.56
N THR A 105 -6.71 7.30 -7.46
CA THR A 105 -6.64 6.70 -6.11
C THR A 105 -7.80 5.75 -5.85
N GLN A 106 -8.97 6.01 -6.43
CA GLN A 106 -10.13 5.11 -6.39
C GLN A 106 -9.91 3.82 -7.21
N GLU A 107 -9.34 3.92 -8.41
CA GLU A 107 -8.97 2.76 -9.24
C GLU A 107 -7.92 1.90 -8.53
N PHE A 108 -6.92 2.52 -7.88
CA PHE A 108 -5.91 1.81 -7.12
C PHE A 108 -6.47 1.11 -5.86
N ALA A 109 -7.34 1.80 -5.10
CA ALA A 109 -8.03 1.18 -3.97
C ALA A 109 -8.92 0.00 -4.40
N SER A 110 -9.60 0.15 -5.55
CA SER A 110 -10.40 -0.92 -6.15
C SER A 110 -9.53 -2.12 -6.55
N PHE A 111 -8.34 -1.88 -7.09
CA PHE A 111 -7.37 -2.93 -7.39
C PHE A 111 -6.92 -3.68 -6.12
N LEU A 112 -6.53 -2.96 -5.06
CA LEU A 112 -6.16 -3.57 -3.78
C LEU A 112 -7.31 -4.41 -3.17
N LYS A 113 -8.56 -4.00 -3.42
CA LYS A 113 -9.76 -4.75 -3.00
C LYS A 113 -9.91 -6.05 -3.78
N GLU A 114 -9.71 -6.06 -5.08
CA GLU A 114 -9.80 -7.31 -5.86
C GLU A 114 -8.80 -8.34 -5.34
N ILE A 115 -7.59 -7.91 -5.02
CA ILE A 115 -6.56 -8.78 -4.44
C ILE A 115 -6.99 -9.38 -3.09
N ASN A 116 -7.68 -8.63 -2.24
CA ASN A 116 -8.21 -9.16 -0.97
C ASN A 116 -9.19 -10.34 -1.19
N ARG A 117 -9.97 -10.31 -2.27
CA ARG A 117 -10.94 -11.38 -2.58
C ARG A 117 -10.25 -12.68 -2.96
N PHE A 118 -9.09 -12.60 -3.62
CA PHE A 118 -8.33 -13.80 -4.03
C PHE A 118 -7.61 -14.48 -2.86
N GLN A 119 -7.21 -13.73 -1.83
CA GLN A 119 -6.52 -14.26 -0.64
C GLN A 119 -7.46 -14.76 0.47
N SER A 120 -8.79 -14.61 0.32
CA SER A 120 -9.80 -15.09 1.29
C SER A 120 -10.39 -16.47 0.95
N LYS A 121 -9.78 -17.22 0.03
CA LYS A 121 -10.15 -18.60 -0.30
C LYS A 121 -9.21 -19.61 0.36
#